data_AF-B5JMY6-F1
#
_entry.id   AF-B5JMY6-F1
#
_cell.length_a   1.000
_cell.length_b   1.000
_cell.length_c   1.000
_cell.angle_alpha   90.00
_cell.angle_beta   90.00
_cell.angle_gamma   90.00
#
_symmetry.space_group_name_H-M   'P 1'
#
loop_
_entity.id
_entity.type
_entity.pdbx_description
1 polymer ?
#
loop_
_entity_poly.entity_id
_entity_poly.type
_entity_poly.pdbx_seq_one_letter_code
_entity_poly.pdbx_strand_id
1 'polypeptide(L)'
;MKQLSNLNLRISIMRLRNICSTLAKTVLCAAAPLFLPTLLLAQEEKTPDPWFTEDRKAPEIEEAQTPDQDAPTAILRKTKPATIAKRLRKSLDLIPEGNLSKRIDLLEEIVSTAKSSPEDLSLLARLKTTKQDAINAIDSASATSHSILDSIENIGAYSNYFNSDPSLLVYLLESDFSQRLSAHVSSLSRRGKGAELAILQSEINNSGLKNIFGYRIKTSVIDATSGMIARRWDELSLNATTLPGEAYLLGRLLEQNDKKLALAIELPPNADPKLTSNIGRSIESAWGKAFKLVDQQARAKQPEFILKIDANRIQSTHTSSEKTVESVIPGAIVEEPNPDFLDLVARYEKAASIYENAVKSYEARYQQYLDSMDDTEYRNAQASLKQAESNLKATPPPTGPGSSPEYDAARAQFQTAQALAFSISAPSAIQPSEPVPYHLDILEELYLVPSTLISSEDKTPYEYVEKSLSYIFESRAPITLESPASEKVAAESLVTFTQNRAWTKTLGANPRDPTADEGTYSESAYNSALDIFGLEFSSHCARELGSLFEKAKTSLQTQQNDLPQTLLYLALKAATSGSDQLAINEAELKSLAELAQKPNLSSSQFRARCIALILAKTEFSNLADEEQIAQFL
;
A
#
# COMPACT_ATOMS: atom_id res chain seq x y z
N MET A 1 41.15 2.24 16.18
CA MET A 1 40.35 2.10 14.93
C MET A 1 39.75 0.69 14.79
N LYS A 2 38.81 0.25 15.64
CA LYS A 2 38.12 -1.06 15.48
C LYS A 2 36.60 -1.06 15.74
N GLN A 3 36.00 0.09 16.06
CA GLN A 3 34.54 0.21 16.28
C GLN A 3 33.77 0.82 15.09
N LEU A 4 34.45 1.51 14.15
CA LEU A 4 33.82 2.11 12.96
C LEU A 4 33.42 1.09 11.87
N SER A 5 34.04 -0.10 11.85
CA SER A 5 33.72 -1.16 10.88
C SER A 5 32.35 -1.82 11.12
N ASN A 6 31.96 -2.02 12.37
CA ASN A 6 30.68 -2.68 12.72
C ASN A 6 29.44 -1.82 12.45
N LEU A 7 29.58 -0.49 12.35
CA LEU A 7 28.45 0.39 12.05
C LEU A 7 28.04 0.28 10.56
N ASN A 8 29.02 0.32 9.66
CA ASN A 8 28.79 0.20 8.21
C ASN A 8 28.19 -1.15 7.82
N LEU A 9 28.57 -2.25 8.50
CA LEU A 9 28.01 -3.57 8.23
C LEU A 9 26.50 -3.63 8.54
N ARG A 10 26.06 -3.04 9.66
CA ARG A 10 24.63 -3.00 10.04
C ARG A 10 23.80 -2.12 9.11
N ILE A 11 24.35 -1.00 8.63
CA ILE A 11 23.67 -0.10 7.68
C ILE A 11 23.43 -0.79 6.33
N SER A 12 24.42 -1.57 5.82
CA SER A 12 24.27 -2.34 4.59
C SER A 12 23.22 -3.46 4.70
N ILE A 13 23.17 -4.17 5.84
CA ILE A 13 22.19 -5.24 6.08
C ILE A 13 20.75 -4.69 6.15
N MET A 14 20.54 -3.51 6.74
CA MET A 14 19.22 -2.86 6.71
C MET A 14 18.79 -2.42 5.31
N ARG A 15 19.72 -1.96 4.45
CA ARG A 15 19.40 -1.60 3.06
C ARG A 15 19.02 -2.81 2.21
N LEU A 16 19.69 -3.96 2.39
CA LEU A 16 19.32 -5.22 1.71
C LEU A 16 17.91 -5.69 2.06
N ARG A 17 17.49 -5.62 3.33
CA ARG A 17 16.14 -6.04 3.75
C ARG A 17 15.01 -5.25 3.07
N ASN A 18 15.19 -3.95 2.82
CA ASN A 18 14.19 -3.13 2.10
C ASN A 18 14.16 -3.37 0.58
N ILE A 19 15.23 -3.92 -0.01
CA ILE A 19 15.26 -4.26 -1.45
C ILE A 19 14.53 -5.60 -1.68
N CYS A 20 14.75 -6.59 -0.82
CA CYS A 20 14.10 -7.91 -0.94
C CYS A 20 12.57 -7.87 -0.72
N SER A 21 12.05 -7.01 0.15
CA SER A 21 10.59 -6.90 0.40
C SER A 21 9.81 -6.37 -0.81
N THR A 22 10.46 -5.57 -1.67
CA THR A 22 9.83 -4.96 -2.84
C THR A 22 9.82 -5.89 -4.06
N LEU A 23 10.79 -6.81 -4.16
CA LEU A 23 10.86 -7.84 -5.22
C LEU A 23 9.93 -9.04 -4.97
N ALA A 24 9.60 -9.33 -3.71
CA ALA A 24 8.76 -10.47 -3.34
C ALA A 24 7.27 -10.37 -3.80
N LYS A 25 6.82 -9.19 -4.28
CA LYS A 25 5.43 -8.97 -4.71
C LYS A 25 5.18 -9.08 -6.23
N THR A 26 6.20 -9.40 -7.02
CA THR A 26 6.12 -9.30 -8.51
C THR A 26 6.44 -10.59 -9.27
N VAL A 27 6.72 -11.70 -8.57
CA VAL A 27 7.20 -12.96 -9.20
C VAL A 27 6.27 -14.17 -8.93
N LEU A 28 5.32 -14.05 -7.99
CA LEU A 28 4.43 -15.15 -7.57
C LEU A 28 3.24 -15.38 -8.53
N CYS A 29 3.53 -15.55 -9.82
CA CYS A 29 2.56 -15.89 -10.86
C CYS A 29 3.14 -16.65 -12.08
N ALA A 30 4.17 -17.48 -11.87
CA ALA A 30 4.64 -18.47 -12.86
C ALA A 30 5.38 -19.65 -12.19
N ALA A 31 5.22 -20.84 -12.76
CA ALA A 31 6.04 -22.05 -12.55
C ALA A 31 6.33 -22.50 -11.10
N ALA A 32 5.44 -23.35 -10.56
CA ALA A 32 5.89 -24.59 -9.92
C ALA A 32 5.97 -25.67 -11.04
N PRO A 33 6.94 -26.62 -11.02
CA PRO A 33 6.86 -27.71 -10.03
C PRO A 33 8.22 -28.29 -9.54
N LEU A 34 8.11 -29.25 -8.61
CA LEU A 34 9.09 -30.29 -8.21
C LEU A 34 10.31 -29.95 -7.31
N PHE A 35 10.72 -30.99 -6.57
CA PHE A 35 11.95 -31.23 -5.79
C PHE A 35 12.21 -30.56 -4.42
N LEU A 36 11.64 -31.18 -3.38
CA LEU A 36 12.41 -31.75 -2.25
C LEU A 36 12.94 -33.16 -2.66
N PRO A 37 13.88 -33.84 -1.95
CA PRO A 37 14.25 -33.67 -0.53
C PRO A 37 15.75 -33.75 -0.19
N THR A 38 16.10 -33.54 1.08
CA THR A 38 16.93 -34.48 1.88
C THR A 38 16.88 -34.12 3.37
N LEU A 39 17.06 -35.12 4.25
CA LEU A 39 17.07 -34.93 5.71
C LEU A 39 18.46 -34.59 6.26
N LEU A 40 18.50 -33.99 7.46
CA LEU A 40 19.46 -34.40 8.49
C LEU A 40 18.92 -34.08 9.89
N LEU A 41 19.03 -35.04 10.82
CA LEU A 41 18.57 -34.90 12.21
C LEU A 41 19.64 -34.23 13.10
N ALA A 42 19.17 -33.58 14.16
CA ALA A 42 19.88 -33.41 15.42
C ALA A 42 18.86 -33.49 16.57
N GLN A 43 19.21 -34.17 17.67
CA GLN A 43 18.40 -34.28 18.90
C GLN A 43 19.03 -33.45 20.03
N GLU A 44 18.43 -33.57 21.23
CA GLU A 44 18.91 -33.09 22.53
C GLU A 44 18.78 -31.56 22.76
N GLU A 45 18.42 -31.06 23.94
CA GLU A 45 18.10 -31.73 25.22
C GLU A 45 17.03 -30.92 26.00
N LYS A 46 16.37 -31.53 27.00
CA LYS A 46 15.42 -30.83 27.91
C LYS A 46 15.99 -30.75 29.33
N THR A 47 16.09 -29.54 29.88
CA THR A 47 16.30 -29.32 31.32
C THR A 47 14.99 -28.85 32.01
N PRO A 48 14.69 -29.33 33.23
CA PRO A 48 13.53 -28.87 34.01
C PRO A 48 13.85 -27.63 34.86
N ASP A 49 12.83 -26.81 35.14
CA ASP A 49 12.92 -25.54 35.86
C ASP A 49 12.66 -25.73 37.38
N PRO A 50 13.49 -25.22 38.33
CA PRO A 50 13.59 -25.78 39.68
C PRO A 50 12.73 -25.04 40.74
N TRP A 51 11.49 -24.65 40.42
CA TRP A 51 10.68 -23.73 41.26
C TRP A 51 9.52 -24.35 42.07
N PHE A 52 9.35 -25.67 42.09
CA PHE A 52 8.24 -26.33 42.79
C PHE A 52 8.64 -27.56 43.63
N THR A 53 9.04 -27.35 44.88
CA THR A 53 9.03 -28.36 45.96
C THR A 53 8.82 -27.72 47.35
N GLU A 54 8.22 -28.48 48.27
CA GLU A 54 8.09 -28.24 49.73
C GLU A 54 7.00 -27.27 50.26
N ASP A 55 5.79 -27.83 50.37
CA ASP A 55 5.07 -28.01 51.65
C ASP A 55 5.34 -27.05 52.83
N ARG A 56 4.30 -26.33 53.28
CA ARG A 56 4.04 -26.10 54.72
C ARG A 56 2.56 -26.23 55.07
N LYS A 57 2.28 -26.95 56.16
CA LYS A 57 0.94 -27.20 56.71
C LYS A 57 0.46 -26.05 57.60
N ALA A 58 -0.85 -25.91 57.73
CA ALA A 58 -1.51 -24.99 58.66
C ALA A 58 -1.98 -25.70 59.95
N PRO A 59 -2.12 -24.95 61.06
CA PRO A 59 -3.20 -25.08 62.06
C PRO A 59 -4.34 -24.07 61.72
N GLU A 60 -5.64 -24.29 61.96
CA GLU A 60 -6.33 -24.53 63.26
C GLU A 60 -6.13 -23.35 64.24
N ILE A 61 -7.13 -22.77 64.94
CA ILE A 61 -8.60 -22.96 65.03
C ILE A 61 -9.19 -21.58 65.52
N GLU A 62 -10.47 -21.20 65.59
CA GLU A 62 -11.76 -21.88 65.87
C GLU A 62 -12.94 -21.24 65.07
N GLU A 63 -14.10 -20.93 65.69
CA GLU A 63 -15.36 -20.49 65.06
C GLU A 63 -15.88 -19.11 65.54
N ALA A 64 -16.71 -18.44 64.73
CA ALA A 64 -17.66 -17.41 65.21
C ALA A 64 -18.86 -17.18 64.24
N GLN A 65 -19.92 -17.99 64.39
CA GLN A 65 -21.35 -17.74 64.09
C GLN A 65 -21.76 -16.84 62.89
N THR A 66 -22.49 -17.44 61.94
CA THR A 66 -23.37 -16.73 60.99
C THR A 66 -24.59 -16.10 61.70
N PRO A 67 -25.22 -15.08 61.09
CA PRO A 67 -26.46 -15.39 60.37
C PRO A 67 -26.72 -14.56 59.08
N ASP A 68 -27.71 -15.07 58.32
CA ASP A 68 -28.57 -14.46 57.31
C ASP A 68 -28.02 -13.95 55.96
N GLN A 69 -28.82 -14.31 54.95
CA GLN A 69 -28.69 -13.96 53.54
C GLN A 69 -29.56 -12.72 53.25
N ASP A 70 -29.00 -11.67 52.62
CA ASP A 70 -29.58 -11.08 51.40
C ASP A 70 -28.88 -9.79 50.91
N ALA A 71 -28.79 -9.68 49.57
CA ALA A 71 -28.62 -8.47 48.74
C ALA A 71 -27.42 -7.50 48.96
N PRO A 72 -26.67 -7.22 47.87
CA PRO A 72 -25.97 -5.94 47.68
C PRO A 72 -26.57 -5.05 46.57
N THR A 73 -27.76 -5.34 46.02
CA THR A 73 -28.42 -4.56 44.93
C THR A 73 -28.89 -3.13 45.33
N ALA A 74 -28.47 -2.62 46.50
CA ALA A 74 -29.09 -1.47 47.17
C ALA A 74 -28.29 -0.15 47.14
N ILE A 75 -26.98 -0.19 46.84
CA ILE A 75 -26.08 0.94 47.16
C ILE A 75 -26.13 2.09 46.12
N LEU A 76 -26.51 1.82 44.87
CA LEU A 76 -26.66 2.84 43.80
C LEU A 76 -27.81 3.85 44.02
N ARG A 77 -28.51 3.82 45.16
CA ARG A 77 -29.67 4.69 45.46
C ARG A 77 -29.37 5.92 46.35
N LYS A 78 -28.10 6.27 46.63
CA LYS A 78 -27.76 7.34 47.60
C LYS A 78 -26.75 8.43 47.18
N THR A 79 -26.22 8.43 45.95
CA THR A 79 -25.53 9.61 45.40
C THR A 79 -26.55 10.74 45.18
N LYS A 80 -26.43 11.85 45.91
CA LYS A 80 -27.34 12.99 45.72
C LYS A 80 -27.16 13.57 44.31
N PRO A 81 -28.23 13.78 43.51
CA PRO A 81 -28.11 14.23 42.12
C PRO A 81 -27.34 15.56 41.96
N ALA A 82 -27.46 16.49 42.92
CA ALA A 82 -26.68 17.72 42.95
C ALA A 82 -25.15 17.51 42.98
N THR A 83 -24.66 16.37 43.50
CA THR A 83 -23.24 16.00 43.50
C THR A 83 -22.78 15.51 42.12
N ILE A 84 -23.67 14.89 41.35
CA ILE A 84 -23.42 14.45 39.97
C ILE A 84 -23.34 15.68 39.07
N ALA A 85 -24.37 16.54 39.07
CA ALA A 85 -24.38 17.78 38.29
C ALA A 85 -23.19 18.71 38.61
N LYS A 86 -22.71 18.76 39.87
CA LYS A 86 -21.51 19.53 40.23
C LYS A 86 -20.20 18.95 39.64
N ARG A 87 -20.13 17.64 39.37
CA ARG A 87 -19.02 17.04 38.59
C ARG A 87 -19.16 17.36 37.11
N LEU A 88 -20.35 17.19 36.54
CA LEU A 88 -20.61 17.44 35.12
C LEU A 88 -20.35 18.90 34.72
N ARG A 89 -20.74 19.90 35.55
CA ARG A 89 -20.37 21.31 35.32
C ARG A 89 -18.85 21.52 35.27
N LYS A 90 -18.08 20.87 36.16
CA LYS A 90 -16.60 20.90 36.09
C LYS A 90 -16.05 20.26 34.82
N SER A 91 -16.72 19.26 34.25
CA SER A 91 -16.35 18.69 32.95
C SER A 91 -16.68 19.64 31.79
N LEU A 92 -17.78 20.40 31.89
CA LEU A 92 -18.16 21.42 30.91
C LEU A 92 -17.11 22.55 30.82
N ASP A 93 -16.57 22.99 31.96
CA ASP A 93 -15.50 23.99 32.04
C ASP A 93 -14.21 23.55 31.34
N LEU A 94 -13.96 22.25 31.22
CA LEU A 94 -12.76 21.65 30.61
C LEU A 94 -12.87 21.43 29.10
N ILE A 95 -14.06 21.64 28.49
CA ILE A 95 -14.29 21.41 27.07
C ILE A 95 -14.16 22.74 26.30
N PRO A 96 -13.36 22.81 25.21
CA PRO A 96 -13.23 24.03 24.41
C PRO A 96 -14.58 24.61 24.00
N GLU A 97 -14.74 25.94 24.14
CA GLU A 97 -16.02 26.63 23.92
C GLU A 97 -16.61 26.37 22.53
N GLY A 98 -15.75 26.19 21.53
CA GLY A 98 -16.15 25.88 20.15
C GLY A 98 -16.72 24.47 19.94
N ASN A 99 -16.57 23.53 20.89
CA ASN A 99 -17.13 22.17 20.76
C ASN A 99 -18.60 22.16 21.21
N LEU A 100 -19.48 22.69 20.36
CA LEU A 100 -20.90 22.90 20.68
C LEU A 100 -21.60 21.58 21.05
N SER A 101 -21.35 20.50 20.30
CA SER A 101 -21.98 19.20 20.53
C SER A 101 -21.72 18.65 21.93
N LYS A 102 -20.46 18.43 22.34
CA LYS A 102 -20.18 17.86 23.67
C LYS A 102 -20.60 18.78 24.81
N ARG A 103 -20.62 20.09 24.60
CA ARG A 103 -21.13 21.07 25.59
C ARG A 103 -22.65 21.01 25.71
N ILE A 104 -23.38 20.76 24.63
CA ILE A 104 -24.83 20.49 24.65
C ILE A 104 -25.10 19.16 25.36
N ASP A 105 -24.44 18.07 24.96
CA ASP A 105 -24.67 16.72 25.49
C ASP A 105 -24.53 16.69 27.03
N LEU A 106 -23.45 17.29 27.56
CA LEU A 106 -23.22 17.40 29.01
C LEU A 106 -24.18 18.35 29.71
N LEU A 107 -24.66 19.41 29.05
CA LEU A 107 -25.68 20.29 29.62
C LEU A 107 -27.05 19.60 29.67
N GLU A 108 -27.39 18.72 28.72
CA GLU A 108 -28.58 17.86 28.83
C GLU A 108 -28.45 16.86 29.98
N GLU A 109 -27.26 16.30 30.20
CA GLU A 109 -26.98 15.45 31.37
C GLU A 109 -27.08 16.24 32.70
N ILE A 110 -26.57 17.46 32.77
CA ILE A 110 -26.71 18.36 33.94
C ILE A 110 -28.19 18.69 34.20
N VAL A 111 -28.92 19.08 33.15
CA VAL A 111 -30.33 19.51 33.23
C VAL A 111 -31.26 18.36 33.62
N SER A 112 -30.97 17.14 33.17
CA SER A 112 -31.76 15.94 33.50
C SER A 112 -31.39 15.29 34.83
N THR A 113 -30.12 15.33 35.25
CA THR A 113 -29.70 14.69 36.52
C THR A 113 -30.07 15.50 37.76
N ALA A 114 -30.20 16.82 37.69
CA ALA A 114 -30.47 17.66 38.87
C ALA A 114 -31.57 18.72 38.63
N LYS A 115 -31.98 19.39 39.71
CA LYS A 115 -32.89 20.54 39.63
C LYS A 115 -32.14 21.70 38.95
N SER A 116 -32.36 21.83 37.65
CA SER A 116 -31.59 22.65 36.71
C SER A 116 -31.60 24.13 37.10
N SER A 117 -30.48 24.85 36.94
CA SER A 117 -30.48 26.30 37.15
C SER A 117 -31.05 27.04 35.93
N PRO A 118 -31.58 28.27 36.09
CA PRO A 118 -31.95 29.12 34.95
C PRO A 118 -30.75 29.42 34.03
N GLU A 119 -29.53 29.40 34.59
CA GLU A 119 -28.28 29.61 33.87
C GLU A 119 -27.92 28.38 33.01
N ASP A 120 -28.03 27.16 33.53
CA ASP A 120 -27.82 25.92 32.74
C ASP A 120 -28.80 25.87 31.56
N LEU A 121 -30.08 26.18 31.82
CA LEU A 121 -31.15 26.13 30.82
C LEU A 121 -30.99 27.20 29.73
N SER A 122 -30.62 28.42 30.10
CA SER A 122 -30.37 29.50 29.13
C SER A 122 -29.07 29.31 28.34
N LEU A 123 -28.02 28.73 28.95
CA LEU A 123 -26.81 28.34 28.26
C LEU A 123 -27.07 27.19 27.27
N LEU A 124 -27.80 26.16 27.68
CA LEU A 124 -28.21 25.04 26.81
C LEU A 124 -29.05 25.54 25.63
N ALA A 125 -30.04 26.41 25.88
CA ALA A 125 -30.84 27.02 24.83
C ALA A 125 -29.96 27.81 23.84
N ARG A 126 -29.07 28.68 24.34
CA ARG A 126 -28.15 29.46 23.50
C ARG A 126 -27.24 28.57 22.65
N LEU A 127 -26.63 27.54 23.23
CA LEU A 127 -25.73 26.64 22.49
C LEU A 127 -26.49 25.82 21.44
N LYS A 128 -27.72 25.38 21.73
CA LYS A 128 -28.59 24.74 20.73
C LYS A 128 -28.94 25.68 19.59
N THR A 129 -29.29 26.94 19.88
CA THR A 129 -29.52 27.97 18.86
C THR A 129 -28.26 28.17 18.01
N THR A 130 -27.09 28.44 18.60
CA THR A 130 -25.84 28.63 17.83
C THR A 130 -25.43 27.40 17.02
N LYS A 131 -25.68 26.17 17.50
CA LYS A 131 -25.46 24.94 16.72
C LYS A 131 -26.44 24.84 15.54
N GLN A 132 -27.71 25.17 15.76
CA GLN A 132 -28.71 25.19 14.69
C GLN A 132 -28.46 26.30 13.67
N ASP A 133 -27.99 27.48 14.09
CA ASP A 133 -27.65 28.59 13.19
C ASP A 133 -26.47 28.21 12.28
N ALA A 134 -25.46 27.52 12.81
CA ALA A 134 -24.35 26.98 12.02
C ALA A 134 -24.79 25.91 11.01
N ILE A 135 -25.77 25.06 11.36
CA ILE A 135 -26.40 24.09 10.45
C ILE A 135 -27.20 24.82 9.37
N ASN A 136 -28.08 25.75 9.77
CA ASN A 136 -28.88 26.57 8.86
C ASN A 136 -28.00 27.34 7.86
N ALA A 137 -26.80 27.79 8.26
CA ALA A 137 -25.84 28.44 7.38
C ALA A 137 -25.28 27.48 6.32
N ILE A 138 -24.96 26.23 6.68
CA ILE A 138 -24.53 25.17 5.74
C ILE A 138 -25.67 24.80 4.78
N ASP A 139 -26.90 24.67 5.27
CA ASP A 139 -28.06 24.33 4.45
C ASP A 139 -28.40 25.44 3.46
N SER A 140 -28.33 26.71 3.92
CA SER A 140 -28.53 27.89 3.07
C SER A 140 -27.43 28.03 2.01
N ALA A 141 -26.17 27.82 2.40
CA ALA A 141 -25.02 27.79 1.50
C ALA A 141 -25.08 26.62 0.49
N SER A 142 -25.72 25.51 0.84
CA SER A 142 -25.92 24.36 -0.04
C SER A 142 -26.91 24.67 -1.16
N ALA A 143 -27.90 25.55 -0.94
CA ALA A 143 -28.87 25.97 -1.95
C ALA A 143 -28.20 26.63 -3.18
N THR A 144 -28.52 26.13 -4.37
CA THR A 144 -27.87 26.48 -5.66
C THR A 144 -28.05 27.92 -6.12
N SER A 145 -28.95 28.68 -5.48
CA SER A 145 -29.21 30.10 -5.76
C SER A 145 -28.13 31.05 -5.22
N HIS A 146 -27.39 30.66 -4.17
CA HIS A 146 -26.34 31.51 -3.59
C HIS A 146 -25.02 31.39 -4.37
N SER A 147 -24.28 32.49 -4.49
CA SER A 147 -22.92 32.44 -5.01
C SER A 147 -22.01 31.71 -4.00
N ILE A 148 -20.94 31.10 -4.51
CA ILE A 148 -20.02 30.34 -3.65
C ILE A 148 -19.25 31.28 -2.70
N LEU A 149 -19.04 32.56 -3.06
CA LEU A 149 -18.37 33.52 -2.19
C LEU A 149 -19.28 33.93 -1.02
N ASP A 150 -20.53 34.32 -1.27
CA ASP A 150 -21.51 34.63 -0.21
C ASP A 150 -21.77 33.40 0.70
N SER A 151 -21.72 32.21 0.12
CA SER A 151 -21.80 30.93 0.86
C SER A 151 -20.60 30.70 1.78
N ILE A 152 -19.39 31.08 1.34
CA ILE A 152 -18.16 31.02 2.15
C ILE A 152 -18.21 32.03 3.30
N GLU A 153 -18.65 33.25 3.05
CA GLU A 153 -18.78 34.30 4.09
C GLU A 153 -19.78 33.88 5.18
N ASN A 154 -20.96 33.40 4.79
CA ASN A 154 -22.01 32.94 5.71
C ASN A 154 -21.56 31.75 6.58
N ILE A 155 -20.87 30.76 5.99
CA ILE A 155 -20.25 29.66 6.75
C ILE A 155 -19.07 30.16 7.60
N GLY A 156 -18.33 31.15 7.11
CA GLY A 156 -17.14 31.73 7.75
C GLY A 156 -17.41 32.31 9.14
N ALA A 157 -18.60 32.88 9.36
CA ALA A 157 -19.07 33.34 10.67
C ALA A 157 -19.03 32.25 11.76
N TYR A 158 -19.12 30.97 11.38
CA TYR A 158 -19.12 29.81 12.29
C TYR A 158 -17.80 28.99 12.23
N SER A 159 -16.78 29.47 11.51
CA SER A 159 -15.48 28.80 11.31
C SER A 159 -14.81 28.30 12.59
N ASN A 160 -14.88 29.06 13.69
CA ASN A 160 -14.34 28.65 14.99
C ASN A 160 -14.98 27.37 15.55
N TYR A 161 -16.27 27.15 15.27
CA TYR A 161 -17.00 25.93 15.67
C TYR A 161 -16.61 24.75 14.79
N PHE A 162 -16.49 24.92 13.46
CA PHE A 162 -16.06 23.84 12.56
C PHE A 162 -14.61 23.38 12.81
N ASN A 163 -13.73 24.26 13.30
CA ASN A 163 -12.39 23.86 13.74
C ASN A 163 -12.37 23.13 15.11
N SER A 164 -13.46 23.18 15.88
CA SER A 164 -13.52 22.74 17.29
C SER A 164 -14.50 21.60 17.58
N ASP A 165 -15.54 21.44 16.76
CA ASP A 165 -16.60 20.43 16.86
C ASP A 165 -16.50 19.45 15.67
N PRO A 166 -15.99 18.22 15.88
CA PRO A 166 -15.89 17.21 14.82
C PRO A 166 -17.22 16.86 14.15
N SER A 167 -18.35 16.95 14.87
CA SER A 167 -19.67 16.63 14.33
C SER A 167 -20.13 17.65 13.31
N LEU A 168 -19.90 18.94 13.58
CA LEU A 168 -20.18 20.03 12.64
C LEU A 168 -19.17 20.07 11.49
N LEU A 169 -17.92 19.67 11.72
CA LEU A 169 -16.92 19.53 10.66
C LEU A 169 -17.30 18.44 9.64
N VAL A 170 -17.75 17.26 10.10
CA VAL A 170 -18.24 16.20 9.21
C VAL A 170 -19.45 16.67 8.42
N TYR A 171 -20.44 17.29 9.07
CA TYR A 171 -21.63 17.83 8.41
C TYR A 171 -21.28 18.87 7.31
N LEU A 172 -20.34 19.78 7.59
CA LEU A 172 -19.83 20.73 6.59
C LEU A 172 -19.15 20.02 5.41
N LEU A 173 -18.32 19.00 5.67
CA LEU A 173 -17.56 18.29 4.63
C LEU A 173 -18.43 17.39 3.74
N GLU A 174 -19.53 16.86 4.27
CA GLU A 174 -20.48 16.00 3.54
C GLU A 174 -21.56 16.82 2.78
N SER A 175 -21.79 18.07 3.17
CA SER A 175 -22.78 18.97 2.56
C SER A 175 -22.67 19.15 1.05
N ASP A 176 -23.80 19.45 0.39
CA ASP A 176 -23.83 19.82 -1.03
C ASP A 176 -23.01 21.09 -1.31
N PHE A 177 -22.86 22.00 -0.33
CA PHE A 177 -21.92 23.12 -0.45
C PHE A 177 -20.46 22.64 -0.66
N SER A 178 -19.98 21.66 0.11
CA SER A 178 -18.63 21.09 -0.04
C SER A 178 -18.43 20.44 -1.42
N GLN A 179 -19.46 19.78 -1.94
CA GLN A 179 -19.48 19.22 -3.29
C GLN A 179 -19.48 20.32 -4.37
N ARG A 180 -20.34 21.34 -4.25
CA ARG A 180 -20.42 22.50 -5.16
C ARG A 180 -19.12 23.30 -5.19
N LEU A 181 -18.49 23.54 -4.04
CA LEU A 181 -17.18 24.18 -3.93
C LEU A 181 -16.12 23.36 -4.67
N SER A 182 -16.06 22.05 -4.41
CA SER A 182 -15.11 21.14 -5.06
C SER A 182 -15.31 21.08 -6.59
N ALA A 183 -16.56 21.08 -7.06
CA ALA A 183 -16.90 21.11 -8.48
C ALA A 183 -16.57 22.47 -9.14
N HIS A 184 -16.80 23.58 -8.45
CA HIS A 184 -16.47 24.92 -8.93
C HIS A 184 -14.96 25.14 -9.02
N VAL A 185 -14.22 24.77 -7.97
CA VAL A 185 -12.75 24.75 -7.93
C VAL A 185 -12.19 23.93 -9.10
N SER A 186 -12.73 22.71 -9.31
CA SER A 186 -12.36 21.85 -10.46
C SER A 186 -12.69 22.49 -11.82
N SER A 187 -13.81 23.20 -11.93
CA SER A 187 -14.23 23.89 -13.16
C SER A 187 -13.32 25.07 -13.48
N LEU A 188 -13.02 25.93 -12.50
CA LEU A 188 -12.08 27.04 -12.63
C LEU A 188 -10.67 26.54 -12.98
N SER A 189 -10.22 25.45 -12.33
CA SER A 189 -8.90 24.87 -12.58
C SER A 189 -8.78 24.29 -13.99
N ARG A 190 -9.75 23.48 -14.43
CA ARG A 190 -9.85 23.01 -15.84
C ARG A 190 -9.94 24.15 -16.84
N ARG A 191 -10.46 25.33 -16.47
CA ARG A 191 -10.53 26.54 -17.30
C ARG A 191 -9.28 27.43 -17.22
N GLY A 192 -8.29 27.10 -16.37
CA GLY A 192 -7.08 27.91 -16.18
C GLY A 192 -7.33 29.24 -15.47
N LYS A 193 -8.44 29.37 -14.73
CA LYS A 193 -8.87 30.62 -14.08
C LYS A 193 -8.16 30.87 -12.75
N GLY A 194 -6.83 30.95 -12.78
CA GLY A 194 -5.97 31.14 -11.60
C GLY A 194 -6.34 32.37 -10.77
N ALA A 195 -6.73 33.49 -11.39
CA ALA A 195 -7.15 34.70 -10.67
C ALA A 195 -8.47 34.52 -9.90
N GLU A 196 -9.47 33.85 -10.48
CA GLU A 196 -10.75 33.56 -9.81
C GLU A 196 -10.54 32.57 -8.66
N LEU A 197 -9.64 31.59 -8.82
CA LEU A 197 -9.23 30.69 -7.75
C LEU A 197 -8.43 31.39 -6.64
N ALA A 198 -7.60 32.39 -6.97
CA ALA A 198 -6.86 33.17 -5.98
C ALA A 198 -7.79 34.06 -5.13
N ILE A 199 -8.85 34.62 -5.73
CA ILE A 199 -9.93 35.32 -4.99
C ILE A 199 -10.64 34.34 -4.07
N LEU A 200 -11.05 33.17 -4.59
CA LEU A 200 -11.72 32.11 -3.81
C LEU A 200 -10.85 31.59 -2.64
N GLN A 201 -9.54 31.45 -2.87
CA GLN A 201 -8.57 31.07 -1.84
C GLN A 201 -8.38 32.17 -0.80
N SER A 202 -8.34 33.44 -1.21
CA SER A 202 -8.31 34.58 -0.29
C SER A 202 -9.55 34.59 0.59
N GLU A 203 -10.73 34.35 0.02
CA GLU A 203 -11.97 34.43 0.79
C GLU A 203 -12.08 33.28 1.80
N ILE A 204 -11.68 32.06 1.43
CA ILE A 204 -11.57 30.94 2.39
C ILE A 204 -10.50 31.16 3.46
N ASN A 205 -9.48 32.01 3.21
CA ASN A 205 -8.55 32.45 4.25
C ASN A 205 -9.18 33.51 5.18
N ASN A 206 -9.85 34.53 4.61
CA ASN A 206 -10.52 35.61 5.33
C ASN A 206 -11.61 35.06 6.26
N SER A 207 -12.46 34.19 5.72
CA SER A 207 -13.57 33.52 6.39
C SER A 207 -13.13 32.39 7.35
N GLY A 208 -11.83 32.23 7.64
CA GLY A 208 -11.32 31.28 8.65
C GLY A 208 -11.39 29.79 8.25
N LEU A 209 -11.87 29.46 7.06
CA LEU A 209 -12.05 28.08 6.57
C LEU A 209 -10.77 27.46 5.96
N LYS A 210 -9.64 28.16 6.01
CA LYS A 210 -8.33 27.73 5.51
C LYS A 210 -7.92 26.32 5.95
N ASN A 211 -8.14 25.97 7.22
CA ASN A 211 -7.76 24.66 7.76
C ASN A 211 -8.61 23.51 7.21
N ILE A 212 -9.78 23.81 6.66
CA ILE A 212 -10.78 22.84 6.19
C ILE A 212 -10.66 22.65 4.68
N PHE A 213 -10.62 23.74 3.90
CA PHE A 213 -10.61 23.68 2.43
C PHE A 213 -9.30 24.15 1.77
N GLY A 214 -8.43 24.84 2.50
CA GLY A 214 -7.28 25.56 1.93
C GLY A 214 -6.25 24.68 1.22
N TYR A 215 -6.03 23.43 1.66
CA TYR A 215 -5.12 22.50 0.98
C TYR A 215 -5.65 22.11 -0.41
N ARG A 216 -6.92 21.66 -0.49
CA ARG A 216 -7.57 21.26 -1.75
C ARG A 216 -7.51 22.38 -2.79
N ILE A 217 -7.79 23.61 -2.35
CA ILE A 217 -7.78 24.78 -3.22
C ILE A 217 -6.37 25.18 -3.61
N LYS A 218 -5.36 25.10 -2.72
CA LYS A 218 -3.98 25.39 -3.09
C LYS A 218 -3.47 24.46 -4.21
N THR A 219 -3.71 23.16 -4.11
CA THR A 219 -3.37 22.22 -5.20
C THR A 219 -4.10 22.62 -6.49
N SER A 220 -5.42 22.87 -6.42
CA SER A 220 -6.19 23.26 -7.61
C SER A 220 -5.79 24.61 -8.22
N VAL A 221 -5.27 25.57 -7.44
CA VAL A 221 -4.66 26.83 -7.90
C VAL A 221 -3.37 26.55 -8.67
N ILE A 222 -2.52 25.66 -8.16
CA ILE A 222 -1.28 25.23 -8.83
C ILE A 222 -1.62 24.55 -10.16
N ASP A 223 -2.51 23.55 -10.15
CA ASP A 223 -2.99 22.84 -11.34
C ASP A 223 -3.55 23.81 -12.41
N ALA A 224 -4.35 24.78 -11.98
CA ALA A 224 -4.94 25.80 -12.86
C ALA A 224 -3.88 26.67 -13.52
N THR A 225 -2.85 27.03 -12.75
CA THR A 225 -1.80 27.96 -13.15
C THR A 225 -0.80 27.27 -14.07
N SER A 226 -0.36 26.05 -13.73
CA SER A 226 0.37 25.16 -14.63
C SER A 226 -0.40 24.88 -15.92
N GLY A 227 -1.72 24.61 -15.83
CA GLY A 227 -2.59 24.42 -16.99
C GLY A 227 -2.71 25.65 -17.88
N MET A 228 -2.73 26.85 -17.30
CA MET A 228 -2.73 28.12 -18.04
C MET A 228 -1.37 28.36 -18.74
N ILE A 229 -0.25 28.16 -18.04
CA ILE A 229 1.10 28.32 -18.59
C ILE A 229 1.33 27.33 -19.75
N ALA A 230 0.92 26.08 -19.59
CA ALA A 230 1.05 25.06 -20.64
C ALA A 230 0.15 25.31 -21.85
N ARG A 231 -1.06 25.86 -21.66
CA ARG A 231 -1.90 26.33 -22.79
C ARG A 231 -1.25 27.48 -23.53
N ARG A 232 -0.75 28.48 -22.78
CA ARG A 232 -0.06 29.63 -23.37
C ARG A 232 1.20 29.21 -24.13
N TRP A 233 1.90 28.20 -23.62
CA TRP A 233 3.00 27.56 -24.33
C TRP A 233 2.56 26.88 -25.63
N ASP A 234 1.56 26.00 -25.57
CA ASP A 234 1.07 25.26 -26.75
C ASP A 234 0.54 26.25 -27.82
N GLU A 235 -0.19 27.30 -27.43
CA GLU A 235 -0.61 28.42 -28.30
C GLU A 235 0.56 29.06 -29.05
N LEU A 236 1.62 29.43 -28.31
CA LEU A 236 2.77 30.15 -28.86
C LEU A 236 3.72 29.24 -29.65
N SER A 237 3.66 27.92 -29.41
CA SER A 237 4.43 26.89 -30.11
C SER A 237 3.80 26.42 -31.43
N LEU A 238 2.48 26.59 -31.62
CA LEU A 238 1.78 26.18 -32.86
C LEU A 238 2.35 26.79 -34.15
N ASN A 239 3.02 27.95 -34.04
CA ASN A 239 3.58 28.70 -35.17
C ASN A 239 5.12 28.76 -35.17
N ALA A 240 5.80 27.96 -34.31
CA ALA A 240 7.25 28.07 -34.11
C ALA A 240 7.91 26.69 -34.03
N THR A 241 9.17 26.60 -34.45
CA THR A 241 9.97 25.37 -34.33
C THR A 241 10.24 25.08 -32.86
N THR A 242 9.68 23.98 -32.33
CA THR A 242 9.98 23.48 -30.98
C THR A 242 11.32 22.78 -30.97
N LEU A 243 12.13 23.05 -29.95
CA LEU A 243 13.41 22.37 -29.70
C LEU A 243 13.15 20.95 -29.15
N PRO A 244 14.06 19.99 -29.39
CA PRO A 244 13.90 18.61 -28.94
C PRO A 244 13.81 18.52 -27.42
N GLY A 245 12.79 17.83 -26.89
CA GLY A 245 12.58 17.65 -25.45
C GLY A 245 12.05 18.86 -24.69
N GLU A 246 11.95 20.03 -25.33
CA GLU A 246 11.51 21.30 -24.74
C GLU A 246 10.12 21.19 -24.08
N ALA A 247 9.16 20.60 -24.79
CA ALA A 247 7.79 20.39 -24.30
C ALA A 247 7.70 19.31 -23.19
N TYR A 248 8.64 18.35 -23.14
CA TYR A 248 8.73 17.37 -22.05
C TYR A 248 9.28 18.01 -20.78
N LEU A 249 10.32 18.85 -20.92
CA LEU A 249 10.91 19.59 -19.79
C LEU A 249 9.94 20.60 -19.19
N LEU A 250 9.14 21.30 -20.02
CA LEU A 250 8.03 22.11 -19.52
C LEU A 250 7.01 21.26 -18.74
N GLY A 251 6.68 20.06 -19.26
CA GLY A 251 5.84 19.10 -18.55
C GLY A 251 6.37 18.77 -17.16
N ARG A 252 7.67 18.45 -17.04
CA ARG A 252 8.32 18.18 -15.75
C ARG A 252 8.44 19.42 -14.84
N LEU A 253 8.62 20.62 -15.39
CA LEU A 253 8.61 21.90 -14.65
C LEU A 253 7.24 22.16 -13.99
N LEU A 254 6.16 21.86 -14.73
CA LEU A 254 4.77 22.16 -14.35
C LEU A 254 4.01 20.96 -13.74
N GLU A 255 4.71 19.87 -13.43
CA GLU A 255 4.18 18.59 -12.91
C GLU A 255 3.14 17.88 -13.82
N GLN A 256 3.14 18.23 -15.11
CA GLN A 256 2.25 17.69 -16.15
C GLN A 256 2.81 16.39 -16.75
N ASN A 257 2.36 15.27 -16.20
CA ASN A 257 2.79 13.91 -16.56
C ASN A 257 2.17 13.36 -17.87
N ASP A 258 1.37 14.14 -18.60
CA ASP A 258 0.83 13.80 -19.93
C ASP A 258 1.79 14.15 -21.07
N LYS A 259 2.64 15.17 -20.89
CA LYS A 259 3.73 15.52 -21.81
C LYS A 259 4.80 14.43 -21.74
N LYS A 260 5.16 13.83 -22.89
CA LYS A 260 6.11 12.70 -23.04
C LYS A 260 6.99 12.92 -24.26
N LEU A 261 8.23 12.40 -24.22
CA LEU A 261 9.12 12.35 -25.38
C LEU A 261 8.55 11.44 -26.47
N ALA A 262 8.64 11.80 -27.75
CA ALA A 262 8.24 10.94 -28.84
C ALA A 262 9.37 9.97 -29.23
N LEU A 263 9.04 8.68 -29.22
CA LEU A 263 9.90 7.59 -29.68
C LEU A 263 9.24 6.95 -30.90
N ALA A 264 9.89 7.03 -32.06
CA ALA A 264 9.52 6.22 -33.21
C ALA A 264 10.23 4.87 -33.15
N ILE A 265 9.56 3.81 -33.59
CA ILE A 265 10.15 2.47 -33.77
C ILE A 265 10.19 2.19 -35.27
N GLU A 266 11.36 1.83 -35.77
CA GLU A 266 11.61 1.50 -37.17
C GLU A 266 12.05 0.03 -37.23
N LEU A 267 11.39 -0.75 -38.10
CA LEU A 267 11.55 -2.19 -38.24
C LEU A 267 11.72 -2.51 -39.73
N PRO A 268 12.48 -3.55 -40.12
CA PRO A 268 12.71 -3.86 -41.52
C PRO A 268 11.39 -4.19 -42.23
N PRO A 269 11.24 -3.86 -43.53
CA PRO A 269 9.96 -3.98 -44.25
C PRO A 269 9.44 -5.43 -44.39
N ASN A 270 10.29 -6.42 -44.12
CA ASN A 270 9.96 -7.85 -44.11
C ASN A 270 9.93 -8.44 -42.68
N ALA A 271 9.86 -7.62 -41.64
CA ALA A 271 9.75 -8.06 -40.25
C ALA A 271 8.50 -8.92 -40.04
N ASP A 272 8.59 -9.88 -39.10
CA ASP A 272 7.42 -10.65 -38.67
C ASP A 272 6.40 -9.71 -37.98
N PRO A 273 5.13 -9.62 -38.46
CA PRO A 273 4.14 -8.70 -37.89
C PRO A 273 3.78 -9.01 -36.42
N LYS A 274 3.89 -10.27 -36.00
CA LYS A 274 3.62 -10.71 -34.63
C LYS A 274 4.76 -10.30 -33.71
N LEU A 275 6.01 -10.50 -34.15
CA LEU A 275 7.19 -10.01 -33.44
C LEU A 275 7.19 -8.47 -33.36
N THR A 276 6.84 -7.79 -34.45
CA THR A 276 6.66 -6.33 -34.53
C THR A 276 5.67 -5.83 -33.47
N SER A 277 4.50 -6.46 -33.35
CA SER A 277 3.48 -6.11 -32.35
C SER A 277 3.98 -6.37 -30.92
N ASN A 278 4.68 -7.49 -30.69
CA ASN A 278 5.24 -7.84 -29.38
C ASN A 278 6.35 -6.87 -28.94
N ILE A 279 7.23 -6.46 -29.85
CA ILE A 279 8.28 -5.44 -29.62
C ILE A 279 7.65 -4.10 -29.24
N GLY A 280 6.70 -3.60 -30.03
CA GLY A 280 6.00 -2.34 -29.76
C GLY A 280 5.31 -2.34 -28.39
N ARG A 281 4.56 -3.40 -28.07
CA ARG A 281 3.91 -3.58 -26.76
C ARG A 281 4.91 -3.68 -25.60
N SER A 282 6.04 -4.36 -25.80
CA SER A 282 7.07 -4.51 -24.76
C SER A 282 7.73 -3.16 -24.44
N ILE A 283 8.00 -2.36 -25.48
CA ILE A 283 8.55 -1.00 -25.33
C ILE A 283 7.52 -0.07 -24.68
N GLU A 284 6.25 -0.10 -25.11
CA GLU A 284 5.19 0.70 -24.47
C GLU A 284 4.98 0.31 -23.00
N SER A 285 5.02 -0.98 -22.67
CA SER A 285 4.88 -1.47 -21.29
C SER A 285 6.06 -1.05 -20.40
N ALA A 286 7.29 -1.04 -20.92
CA ALA A 286 8.49 -0.67 -20.17
C ALA A 286 8.69 0.86 -20.06
N TRP A 287 8.47 1.59 -21.16
CA TRP A 287 8.87 2.99 -21.33
C TRP A 287 7.72 3.98 -21.51
N GLY A 288 6.48 3.50 -21.70
CA GLY A 288 5.29 4.31 -21.97
C GLY A 288 4.87 5.31 -20.89
N LYS A 289 5.57 5.34 -19.74
CA LYS A 289 5.46 6.42 -18.74
C LYS A 289 6.20 7.70 -19.19
N ALA A 290 7.41 7.56 -19.70
CA ALA A 290 8.27 8.69 -20.08
C ALA A 290 8.22 9.01 -21.58
N PHE A 291 8.02 7.97 -22.40
CA PHE A 291 7.94 8.07 -23.85
C PHE A 291 6.52 7.82 -24.35
N LYS A 292 6.18 8.40 -25.50
CA LYS A 292 5.01 8.09 -26.31
C LYS A 292 5.49 7.49 -27.62
N LEU A 293 4.93 6.34 -28.01
CA LEU A 293 5.19 5.78 -29.34
C LEU A 293 4.50 6.62 -30.42
N VAL A 294 5.23 6.90 -31.50
CA VAL A 294 4.74 7.67 -32.65
C VAL A 294 5.12 6.96 -33.95
N ASP A 295 4.15 6.86 -34.86
CA ASP A 295 4.36 6.34 -36.21
C ASP A 295 5.14 7.35 -37.06
N GLN A 296 6.24 6.92 -37.70
CA GLN A 296 7.03 7.76 -38.61
C GLN A 296 6.20 8.34 -39.78
N GLN A 297 5.13 7.66 -40.20
CA GLN A 297 4.26 8.11 -41.29
C GLN A 297 3.35 9.28 -40.86
N ALA A 298 3.18 9.51 -39.56
CA ALA A 298 2.37 10.59 -39.02
C ALA A 298 3.13 11.94 -39.06
N ARG A 299 3.18 12.55 -40.26
CA ARG A 299 3.85 13.83 -40.62
C ARG A 299 3.68 15.03 -39.66
N ALA A 300 2.80 14.96 -38.67
CA ALA A 300 2.46 16.06 -37.77
C ALA A 300 3.50 16.34 -36.66
N LYS A 301 4.37 15.38 -36.32
CA LYS A 301 5.46 15.58 -35.33
C LYS A 301 6.70 14.77 -35.71
N GLN A 302 7.86 15.42 -35.77
CA GLN A 302 9.14 14.71 -35.77
C GLN A 302 9.38 14.09 -34.37
N PRO A 303 9.85 12.84 -34.27
CA PRO A 303 10.16 12.22 -32.99
C PRO A 303 11.52 12.72 -32.47
N GLU A 304 11.67 12.90 -31.14
CA GLU A 304 12.99 13.20 -30.57
C GLU A 304 13.98 12.03 -30.71
N PHE A 305 13.48 10.80 -30.77
CA PHE A 305 14.29 9.58 -30.94
C PHE A 305 13.68 8.61 -31.94
N ILE A 306 14.54 7.97 -32.74
CA ILE A 306 14.20 6.85 -33.63
C ILE A 306 14.94 5.61 -33.13
N LEU A 307 14.20 4.51 -32.93
CA LEU A 307 14.74 3.22 -32.54
C LEU A 307 14.62 2.24 -33.72
N LYS A 308 15.74 2.00 -34.40
CA LYS A 308 15.85 0.97 -35.44
C LYS A 308 16.12 -0.37 -34.79
N ILE A 309 15.32 -1.38 -35.12
CA ILE A 309 15.50 -2.76 -34.65
C ILE A 309 15.51 -3.67 -35.88
N ASP A 310 16.67 -4.22 -36.25
CA ASP A 310 16.78 -5.21 -37.33
C ASP A 310 16.42 -6.62 -36.81
N ALA A 311 15.19 -6.75 -36.30
CA ALA A 311 14.61 -8.00 -35.83
C ALA A 311 14.23 -8.90 -37.00
N ASN A 312 15.21 -9.70 -37.43
CA ASN A 312 14.99 -10.76 -38.40
C ASN A 312 14.04 -11.85 -37.86
N ARG A 313 13.45 -12.63 -38.76
CA ARG A 313 12.57 -13.74 -38.40
C ARG A 313 13.30 -14.73 -37.48
N ILE A 314 12.63 -15.16 -36.40
CA ILE A 314 13.15 -16.13 -35.44
C ILE A 314 13.64 -17.37 -36.20
N GLN A 315 14.89 -17.75 -35.97
CA GLN A 315 15.47 -18.96 -36.53
C GLN A 315 15.15 -20.14 -35.62
N SER A 316 14.70 -21.23 -36.21
CA SER A 316 14.37 -22.48 -35.51
C SER A 316 15.10 -23.64 -36.17
N THR A 317 16.12 -24.18 -35.50
CA THR A 317 16.70 -25.47 -35.90
C THR A 317 16.06 -26.58 -35.07
N HIS A 318 15.93 -27.78 -35.65
CA HIS A 318 15.34 -28.92 -34.98
C HIS A 318 16.16 -30.19 -35.20
N THR A 319 16.26 -30.99 -34.15
CA THR A 319 16.92 -32.29 -34.16
C THR A 319 15.93 -33.31 -33.62
N SER A 320 15.43 -34.19 -34.50
CA SER A 320 14.70 -35.39 -34.10
C SER A 320 15.66 -36.54 -33.81
N SER A 321 15.31 -37.37 -32.84
CA SER A 321 15.88 -38.70 -32.67
C SER A 321 14.79 -39.68 -32.26
N GLU A 322 14.97 -40.94 -32.65
CA GLU A 322 14.05 -42.03 -32.33
C GLU A 322 14.86 -43.17 -31.71
N LYS A 323 14.38 -43.71 -30.59
CA LYS A 323 15.04 -44.76 -29.83
C LYS A 323 14.01 -45.79 -29.39
N THR A 324 14.25 -47.06 -29.70
CA THR A 324 13.49 -48.16 -29.11
C THR A 324 13.89 -48.31 -27.64
N VAL A 325 12.90 -48.44 -26.77
CA VAL A 325 13.06 -48.64 -25.33
C VAL A 325 12.39 -49.96 -24.95
N GLU A 326 13.19 -50.90 -24.45
CA GLU A 326 12.70 -52.08 -23.76
C GLU A 326 12.16 -51.67 -22.40
N SER A 327 10.92 -52.06 -22.09
CA SER A 327 10.26 -51.82 -20.81
C SER A 327 9.54 -53.09 -20.33
N VAL A 328 9.07 -53.05 -19.09
CA VAL A 328 8.47 -54.20 -18.41
C VAL A 328 7.23 -53.74 -17.66
N ILE A 329 6.05 -54.15 -18.12
CA ILE A 329 4.79 -53.86 -17.44
C ILE A 329 4.77 -54.71 -16.16
N PRO A 330 4.52 -54.10 -14.98
CA PRO A 330 4.25 -54.87 -13.78
C PRO A 330 3.08 -55.85 -14.02
N GLY A 331 3.25 -57.12 -13.65
CA GLY A 331 2.16 -58.09 -13.66
C GLY A 331 0.96 -57.56 -12.87
N ALA A 332 -0.25 -57.96 -13.25
CA ALA A 332 -1.46 -57.43 -12.63
C ALA A 332 -1.47 -57.71 -11.12
N ILE A 333 -1.37 -56.66 -10.32
CA ILE A 333 -1.44 -56.76 -8.86
C ILE A 333 -2.89 -57.08 -8.51
N VAL A 334 -3.13 -58.29 -7.99
CA VAL A 334 -4.41 -58.63 -7.36
C VAL A 334 -4.35 -58.09 -5.93
N GLU A 335 -4.80 -56.85 -5.77
CA GLU A 335 -4.90 -56.18 -4.47
C GLU A 335 -6.14 -56.67 -3.72
N GLU A 336 -5.97 -57.71 -2.90
CA GLU A 336 -7.00 -58.08 -1.92
C GLU A 336 -6.91 -57.13 -0.72
N PRO A 337 -8.03 -56.53 -0.27
CA PRO A 337 -8.02 -55.58 0.85
C PRO A 337 -7.67 -56.30 2.14
N ASN A 338 -6.70 -55.79 2.89
CA ASN A 338 -6.27 -56.42 4.13
C ASN A 338 -7.37 -56.26 5.21
N PRO A 339 -7.97 -57.36 5.73
CA PRO A 339 -9.04 -57.27 6.72
C PRO A 339 -8.60 -56.61 8.04
N ASP A 340 -7.34 -56.80 8.44
CA ASP A 340 -6.80 -56.22 9.67
C ASP A 340 -6.64 -54.70 9.53
N PHE A 341 -6.28 -54.20 8.34
CA PHE A 341 -6.25 -52.78 8.03
C PHE A 341 -7.66 -52.16 8.06
N LEU A 342 -8.66 -52.84 7.51
CA LEU A 342 -10.05 -52.33 7.51
C LEU A 342 -10.64 -52.21 8.92
N ASP A 343 -10.36 -53.17 9.82
CA ASP A 343 -10.77 -53.06 11.22
C ASP A 343 -10.01 -51.94 11.96
N LEU A 344 -8.72 -51.75 11.70
CA LEU A 344 -7.95 -50.61 12.23
C LEU A 344 -8.48 -49.25 11.73
N VAL A 345 -8.88 -49.13 10.46
CA VAL A 345 -9.51 -47.89 9.94
C VAL A 345 -10.84 -47.63 10.67
N ALA A 346 -11.70 -48.63 10.83
CA ALA A 346 -12.97 -48.47 11.54
C ALA A 346 -12.79 -48.09 13.02
N ARG A 347 -11.73 -48.58 13.67
CA ARG A 347 -11.33 -48.17 15.03
C ARG A 347 -10.80 -46.74 15.05
N TYR A 348 -9.96 -46.35 14.09
CA TYR A 348 -9.40 -45.02 13.96
C TYR A 348 -10.49 -43.96 13.75
N GLU A 349 -11.40 -44.15 12.78
CA GLU A 349 -12.49 -43.20 12.50
C GLU A 349 -13.36 -42.95 13.74
N LYS A 350 -13.67 -44.03 14.48
CA LYS A 350 -14.41 -43.97 15.74
C LYS A 350 -13.64 -43.21 16.84
N ALA A 351 -12.34 -43.45 16.99
CA ALA A 351 -11.50 -42.75 17.97
C ALA A 351 -11.32 -41.26 17.61
N ALA A 352 -11.12 -40.95 16.33
CA ALA A 352 -11.00 -39.59 15.83
C ALA A 352 -12.30 -38.80 16.03
N SER A 353 -13.46 -39.40 15.74
CA SER A 353 -14.77 -38.78 16.01
C SER A 353 -15.01 -38.52 17.50
N ILE A 354 -14.62 -39.45 18.38
CA ILE A 354 -14.69 -39.24 19.84
C ILE A 354 -13.77 -38.06 20.26
N TYR A 355 -12.56 -37.99 19.71
CA TYR A 355 -11.62 -36.91 19.98
C TYR A 355 -12.12 -35.55 19.46
N GLU A 356 -12.66 -35.46 18.24
CA GLU A 356 -13.20 -34.21 17.68
C GLU A 356 -14.34 -33.64 18.54
N ASN A 357 -15.22 -34.52 19.04
CA ASN A 357 -16.28 -34.13 19.97
C ASN A 357 -15.73 -33.70 21.35
N ALA A 358 -14.63 -34.31 21.81
CA ALA A 358 -13.94 -33.91 23.03
C ALA A 358 -13.23 -32.54 22.87
N VAL A 359 -12.63 -32.26 21.70
CA VAL A 359 -12.03 -30.95 21.38
C VAL A 359 -13.09 -29.86 21.36
N LYS A 360 -14.22 -30.04 20.65
CA LYS A 360 -15.34 -29.06 20.67
C LYS A 360 -15.89 -28.82 22.08
N SER A 361 -15.91 -29.87 22.91
CA SER A 361 -16.31 -29.77 24.33
C SER A 361 -15.26 -29.05 25.19
N TYR A 362 -13.97 -29.18 24.87
CA TYR A 362 -12.88 -28.45 25.49
C TYR A 362 -12.90 -26.97 25.09
N GLU A 363 -13.00 -26.66 23.79
CA GLU A 363 -13.09 -25.30 23.26
C GLU A 363 -14.25 -24.52 23.89
N ALA A 364 -15.45 -25.11 23.99
CA ALA A 364 -16.60 -24.48 24.63
C ALA A 364 -16.36 -24.17 26.13
N ARG A 365 -15.68 -25.07 26.86
CA ARG A 365 -15.31 -24.86 28.27
C ARG A 365 -14.15 -23.88 28.42
N TYR A 366 -13.22 -23.86 27.47
CA TYR A 366 -12.07 -22.95 27.47
C TYR A 366 -12.51 -21.52 27.13
N GLN A 367 -13.48 -21.34 26.23
CA GLN A 367 -14.13 -20.05 26.01
C GLN A 367 -14.87 -19.59 27.27
N GLN A 368 -15.66 -20.45 27.91
CA GLN A 368 -16.31 -20.12 29.20
C GLN A 368 -15.30 -19.74 30.30
N TYR A 369 -14.14 -20.42 30.33
CA TYR A 369 -13.01 -20.08 31.20
C TYR A 369 -12.43 -18.68 30.86
N LEU A 370 -12.19 -18.37 29.58
CA LEU A 370 -11.73 -17.05 29.14
C LEU A 370 -12.77 -15.95 29.44
N ASP A 371 -14.05 -16.20 29.19
CA ASP A 371 -15.15 -15.27 29.49
C ASP A 371 -15.23 -14.99 31.00
N SER A 372 -15.00 -16.00 31.84
CA SER A 372 -14.91 -15.85 33.30
C SER A 372 -13.61 -15.16 33.78
N MET A 373 -12.58 -15.13 32.94
CA MET A 373 -11.30 -14.44 33.19
C MET A 373 -11.28 -13.00 32.64
N ASP A 374 -12.21 -12.64 31.74
CA ASP A 374 -12.36 -11.27 31.21
C ASP A 374 -13.15 -10.35 32.17
N ASP A 375 -12.95 -10.54 33.48
CA ASP A 375 -13.63 -9.79 34.53
C ASP A 375 -13.22 -8.30 34.48
N THR A 376 -14.09 -7.53 33.80
CA THR A 376 -13.97 -6.08 33.70
C THR A 376 -14.14 -5.39 35.06
N GLU A 377 -14.86 -5.96 36.02
CA GLU A 377 -14.99 -5.39 37.37
C GLU A 377 -13.66 -5.53 38.12
N TYR A 378 -13.01 -6.69 38.09
CA TYR A 378 -11.67 -6.90 38.66
C TYR A 378 -10.63 -5.97 38.01
N ARG A 379 -10.63 -5.83 36.68
CA ARG A 379 -9.72 -4.90 35.97
C ARG A 379 -9.97 -3.44 36.35
N ASN A 380 -11.25 -3.02 36.44
CA ASN A 380 -11.63 -1.67 36.84
C ASN A 380 -11.27 -1.38 38.31
N ALA A 381 -11.38 -2.38 39.20
CA ALA A 381 -10.95 -2.27 40.60
C ALA A 381 -9.42 -2.13 40.73
N GLN A 382 -8.66 -2.95 40.00
CA GLN A 382 -7.20 -2.87 39.97
C GLN A 382 -6.70 -1.55 39.35
N ALA A 383 -7.37 -1.03 38.32
CA ALA A 383 -7.09 0.30 37.78
C ALA A 383 -7.40 1.41 38.78
N SER A 384 -8.54 1.33 39.48
CA SER A 384 -8.96 2.28 40.52
C SER A 384 -7.99 2.30 41.70
N LEU A 385 -7.50 1.13 42.13
CA LEU A 385 -6.48 1.01 43.17
C LEU A 385 -5.17 1.69 42.77
N LYS A 386 -4.65 1.44 41.56
CA LYS A 386 -3.44 2.09 41.05
C LYS A 386 -3.61 3.61 40.93
N GLN A 387 -4.79 4.08 40.52
CA GLN A 387 -5.08 5.52 40.46
C GLN A 387 -5.11 6.15 41.86
N ALA A 388 -5.75 5.50 42.83
CA ALA A 388 -5.79 5.99 44.22
C ALA A 388 -4.40 5.95 44.90
N GLU A 389 -3.58 4.93 44.61
CA GLU A 389 -2.19 4.84 45.07
C GLU A 389 -1.33 5.98 44.50
N SER A 390 -1.50 6.29 43.21
CA SER A 390 -0.84 7.42 42.56
C SER A 390 -1.22 8.76 43.20
N ASN A 391 -2.52 8.97 43.46
CA ASN A 391 -3.03 10.17 44.14
C ASN A 391 -2.44 10.31 45.56
N LEU A 392 -2.36 9.21 46.32
CA LEU A 392 -1.78 9.19 47.67
C LEU A 392 -0.26 9.41 47.67
N LYS A 393 0.46 9.02 46.61
CA LYS A 393 1.89 9.36 46.43
C LYS A 393 2.10 10.81 46.01
N ALA A 394 1.19 11.37 45.22
CA ALA A 394 1.23 12.78 44.79
C ALA A 394 0.86 13.76 45.93
N THR A 395 0.16 13.29 46.96
CA THR A 395 -0.17 14.04 48.18
C THR A 395 0.60 13.48 49.37
N PRO A 396 1.85 13.92 49.64
CA PRO A 396 2.58 13.46 50.82
C PRO A 396 1.93 13.96 52.12
N PRO A 397 2.10 13.25 53.25
CA PRO A 397 1.58 13.68 54.54
C PRO A 397 2.22 15.02 54.98
N PRO A 398 1.47 15.89 55.69
CA PRO A 398 1.99 17.15 56.18
C PRO A 398 3.11 16.94 57.20
N THR A 399 4.19 17.72 57.09
CA THR A 399 5.39 17.62 57.95
C THR A 399 5.25 18.29 59.33
N GLY A 400 4.02 18.42 59.83
CA GLY A 400 3.69 19.05 61.11
C GLY A 400 2.37 18.53 61.70
N PRO A 401 2.04 18.90 62.95
CA PRO A 401 0.96 18.28 63.73
C PRO A 401 -0.48 18.64 63.30
N GLY A 402 -0.68 19.21 62.12
CA GLY A 402 -2.00 19.52 61.57
C GLY A 402 -2.42 18.49 60.52
N SER A 403 -3.63 17.96 60.62
CA SER A 403 -4.24 17.10 59.60
C SER A 403 -4.40 17.85 58.28
N SER A 404 -3.97 17.26 57.16
CA SER A 404 -4.25 17.78 55.82
C SER A 404 -5.53 17.11 55.29
N PRO A 405 -6.62 17.87 55.07
CA PRO A 405 -7.87 17.30 54.53
C PRO A 405 -7.69 16.64 53.16
N GLU A 406 -6.68 17.07 52.40
CA GLU A 406 -6.32 16.55 51.08
C GLU A 406 -5.61 15.20 51.20
N TYR A 407 -4.69 15.07 52.16
CA TYR A 407 -4.05 13.79 52.49
C TYR A 407 -5.06 12.77 53.03
N ASP A 408 -5.91 13.18 53.97
CA ASP A 408 -6.90 12.29 54.58
C ASP A 408 -7.97 11.86 53.56
N ALA A 409 -8.34 12.73 52.61
CA ALA A 409 -9.20 12.37 51.49
C ALA A 409 -8.53 11.40 50.50
N ALA A 410 -7.26 11.61 50.14
CA ALA A 410 -6.52 10.69 49.28
C ALA A 410 -6.32 9.32 49.96
N ARG A 411 -6.05 9.31 51.25
CA ARG A 411 -5.92 8.09 52.08
C ARG A 411 -7.24 7.34 52.19
N ALA A 412 -8.36 8.03 52.39
CA ALA A 412 -9.68 7.41 52.39
C ALA A 412 -10.06 6.84 51.01
N GLN A 413 -9.71 7.53 49.91
CA GLN A 413 -9.88 7.00 48.55
C GLN A 413 -9.05 5.74 48.31
N PHE A 414 -7.78 5.73 48.74
CA PHE A 414 -6.91 4.56 48.66
C PHE A 414 -7.47 3.38 49.48
N GLN A 415 -7.88 3.60 50.73
CA GLN A 415 -8.51 2.56 51.54
C GLN A 415 -9.81 2.02 50.92
N THR A 416 -10.63 2.89 50.30
CA THR A 416 -11.85 2.48 49.61
C THR A 416 -11.55 1.64 48.36
N ALA A 417 -10.60 2.07 47.53
CA ALA A 417 -10.20 1.33 46.33
C ALA A 417 -9.48 0.01 46.68
N GLN A 418 -8.72 -0.01 47.78
CA GLN A 418 -8.06 -1.20 48.31
C GLN A 418 -9.08 -2.22 48.83
N ALA A 419 -10.08 -1.78 49.61
CA ALA A 419 -11.17 -2.64 50.05
C ALA A 419 -11.97 -3.20 48.86
N LEU A 420 -12.26 -2.38 47.84
CA LEU A 420 -12.97 -2.81 46.64
C LEU A 420 -12.15 -3.84 45.84
N ALA A 421 -10.86 -3.59 45.60
CA ALA A 421 -9.95 -4.50 44.91
C ALA A 421 -9.64 -5.80 45.68
N PHE A 422 -9.84 -5.85 47.00
CA PHE A 422 -9.80 -7.09 47.77
C PHE A 422 -11.16 -7.80 47.88
N SER A 423 -12.28 -7.08 47.71
CA SER A 423 -13.63 -7.67 47.70
C SER A 423 -13.96 -8.39 46.38
N ILE A 424 -13.38 -7.96 45.26
CA ILE A 424 -13.46 -8.68 43.99
C ILE A 424 -12.34 -9.72 43.98
N SER A 425 -12.71 -10.97 44.25
CA SER A 425 -11.80 -12.11 44.14
C SER A 425 -11.29 -12.24 42.71
N ALA A 426 -10.00 -12.52 42.52
CA ALA A 426 -9.52 -12.90 41.20
C ALA A 426 -10.26 -14.17 40.73
N PRO A 427 -10.74 -14.24 39.48
CA PRO A 427 -11.57 -15.34 39.01
C PRO A 427 -10.85 -16.69 39.11
N SER A 428 -11.29 -17.54 40.04
CA SER A 428 -10.70 -18.85 40.34
C SER A 428 -11.32 -19.97 39.49
N ALA A 429 -11.50 -19.69 38.20
CA ALA A 429 -11.91 -20.72 37.25
C ALA A 429 -10.78 -21.75 37.08
N ILE A 430 -11.13 -23.04 37.17
CA ILE A 430 -10.18 -24.12 36.92
C ILE A 430 -10.03 -24.26 35.41
N GLN A 431 -8.81 -24.14 34.89
CA GLN A 431 -8.55 -24.35 33.47
C GLN A 431 -8.95 -25.80 33.08
N PRO A 432 -9.76 -26.00 32.03
CA PRO A 432 -10.10 -27.35 31.57
C PRO A 432 -8.84 -28.08 31.08
N SER A 433 -8.79 -29.40 31.26
CA SER A 433 -7.72 -30.24 30.71
C SER A 433 -7.97 -30.53 29.22
N GLU A 434 -6.91 -30.48 28.41
CA GLU A 434 -6.96 -30.89 27.00
C GLU A 434 -7.28 -32.40 26.86
N PRO A 435 -8.02 -32.81 25.82
CA PRO A 435 -8.32 -34.21 25.56
C PRO A 435 -7.09 -34.98 25.07
N VAL A 436 -6.98 -36.26 25.42
CA VAL A 436 -5.88 -37.13 24.98
C VAL A 436 -6.18 -37.72 23.58
N PRO A 437 -5.28 -37.60 22.60
CA PRO A 437 -5.54 -37.97 21.21
C PRO A 437 -5.29 -39.46 20.89
N TYR A 438 -6.01 -40.38 21.55
CA TYR A 438 -5.88 -41.85 21.37
C TYR A 438 -6.06 -42.38 19.93
N HIS A 439 -6.52 -41.54 18.99
CA HIS A 439 -6.58 -41.90 17.57
C HIS A 439 -5.19 -41.89 16.91
N LEU A 440 -4.19 -41.19 17.49
CA LEU A 440 -2.82 -41.18 16.99
C LEU A 440 -2.11 -42.52 17.23
N ASP A 441 -2.35 -43.16 18.38
CA ASP A 441 -1.83 -44.50 18.68
C ASP A 441 -2.28 -45.52 17.63
N ILE A 442 -3.56 -45.46 17.24
CA ILE A 442 -4.15 -46.30 16.17
C ILE A 442 -3.63 -45.89 14.78
N LEU A 443 -3.27 -44.62 14.58
CA LEU A 443 -2.66 -44.14 13.34
C LEU A 443 -1.22 -44.68 13.17
N GLU A 444 -0.47 -44.81 14.26
CA GLU A 444 0.83 -45.49 14.25
C GLU A 444 0.68 -46.99 13.91
N GLU A 445 -0.33 -47.69 14.45
CA GLU A 445 -0.66 -49.06 14.03
C GLU A 445 -1.04 -49.13 12.53
N LEU A 446 -1.83 -48.17 12.02
CA LEU A 446 -2.19 -48.08 10.59
C LEU A 446 -1.01 -47.83 9.66
N TYR A 447 0.06 -47.17 10.12
CA TYR A 447 1.30 -47.03 9.34
C TYR A 447 2.14 -48.32 9.26
N LEU A 448 1.89 -49.30 10.15
CA LEU A 448 2.63 -50.56 10.23
C LEU A 448 1.92 -51.72 9.51
N VAL A 449 0.61 -51.61 9.27
CA VAL A 449 -0.20 -52.63 8.58
C VAL A 449 -0.44 -52.22 7.12
N PRO A 450 -0.02 -53.01 6.11
CA PRO A 450 -0.26 -52.69 4.71
C PRO A 450 -1.76 -52.78 4.39
N SER A 451 -2.28 -51.81 3.62
CA SER A 451 -3.71 -51.73 3.27
C SER A 451 -4.21 -52.81 2.33
N THR A 452 -3.31 -53.39 1.53
CA THR A 452 -3.58 -54.46 0.58
C THR A 452 -2.59 -55.61 0.75
N LEU A 453 -3.05 -56.83 0.49
CA LEU A 453 -2.17 -58.00 0.37
C LEU A 453 -1.80 -58.16 -1.10
N ILE A 454 -0.50 -58.15 -1.39
CA ILE A 454 0.03 -58.22 -2.75
C ILE A 454 0.38 -59.68 -3.08
N SER A 455 -0.32 -60.23 -4.07
CA SER A 455 0.16 -61.38 -4.85
C SER A 455 0.46 -60.91 -6.28
N SER A 456 1.60 -61.33 -6.82
CA SER A 456 2.08 -60.90 -8.14
C SER A 456 2.16 -62.07 -9.11
N GLU A 457 1.44 -61.99 -10.22
CA GLU A 457 1.74 -62.79 -11.42
C GLU A 457 2.94 -62.19 -12.20
N ASP A 458 3.48 -62.97 -13.13
CA ASP A 458 4.73 -62.67 -13.81
C ASP A 458 4.72 -61.37 -14.64
N LYS A 459 5.88 -60.74 -14.71
CA LYS A 459 6.11 -59.50 -15.45
C LYS A 459 6.19 -59.77 -16.96
N THR A 460 5.51 -58.93 -17.75
CA THR A 460 5.54 -59.03 -19.23
C THR A 460 6.46 -57.95 -19.83
N PRO A 461 7.56 -58.32 -20.51
CA PRO A 461 8.40 -57.38 -21.23
C PRO A 461 7.75 -56.95 -22.54
N TYR A 462 7.99 -55.71 -22.96
CA TYR A 462 7.53 -55.16 -24.24
C TYR A 462 8.42 -54.00 -24.70
N GLU A 463 8.32 -53.61 -25.97
CA GLU A 463 9.07 -52.49 -26.54
C GLU A 463 8.14 -51.32 -26.90
N TYR A 464 8.60 -50.09 -26.68
CA TYR A 464 7.98 -48.88 -27.24
C TYR A 464 9.03 -47.98 -27.89
N VAL A 465 8.58 -47.03 -28.72
CA VAL A 465 9.47 -46.06 -29.38
C VAL A 465 9.38 -44.72 -28.66
N GLU A 466 10.49 -44.30 -28.07
CA GLU A 466 10.68 -42.93 -27.58
C GLU A 466 11.16 -42.06 -28.74
N LYS A 467 10.41 -41.00 -29.06
CA LYS A 467 10.83 -39.95 -29.99
C LYS A 467 11.17 -38.70 -29.18
N SER A 468 12.38 -38.19 -29.33
CA SER A 468 12.77 -36.89 -28.78
C SER A 468 12.94 -35.88 -29.91
N LEU A 469 12.50 -34.65 -29.66
CA LEU A 469 12.58 -33.54 -30.59
C LEU A 469 13.07 -32.30 -29.86
N SER A 470 14.32 -31.94 -30.15
CA SER A 470 14.97 -30.74 -29.59
C SER A 470 14.91 -29.62 -30.62
N TYR A 471 14.35 -28.48 -30.24
CA TYR A 471 14.44 -27.23 -30.99
C TYR A 471 15.41 -26.28 -30.31
N ILE A 472 16.17 -25.56 -31.14
CA ILE A 472 16.91 -24.37 -30.74
C ILE A 472 16.26 -23.20 -31.45
N PHE A 473 15.61 -22.34 -30.67
CA PHE A 473 15.16 -21.03 -31.13
C PHE A 473 16.30 -20.03 -30.94
N GLU A 474 16.65 -19.31 -32.00
CA GLU A 474 17.63 -18.24 -31.95
C GLU A 474 17.08 -16.99 -32.64
N SER A 475 17.30 -15.82 -32.03
CA SER A 475 17.09 -14.54 -32.69
C SER A 475 18.18 -13.55 -32.31
N ARG A 476 18.50 -12.68 -33.28
CA ARG A 476 19.47 -11.60 -33.15
C ARG A 476 18.85 -10.34 -33.74
N ALA A 477 18.85 -9.25 -32.98
CA ALA A 477 18.48 -7.93 -33.45
C ALA A 477 19.62 -6.96 -33.12
N PRO A 478 20.34 -6.44 -34.13
CA PRO A 478 20.96 -5.12 -34.04
C PRO A 478 19.90 -4.10 -33.65
N ILE A 479 20.19 -3.29 -32.63
CA ILE A 479 19.32 -2.20 -32.19
C ILE A 479 20.13 -0.91 -32.19
N THR A 480 19.68 0.09 -32.93
CA THR A 480 20.30 1.41 -33.03
C THR A 480 19.30 2.47 -32.60
N LEU A 481 19.66 3.24 -31.58
CA LEU A 481 18.94 4.43 -31.15
C LEU A 481 19.61 5.66 -31.78
N GLU A 482 18.83 6.45 -32.51
CA GLU A 482 19.23 7.69 -33.17
C GLU A 482 18.39 8.86 -32.65
N SER A 483 18.88 10.10 -32.78
CA SER A 483 18.06 11.31 -32.65
C SER A 483 18.13 12.16 -33.92
N PRO A 484 16.99 12.52 -34.54
CA PRO A 484 16.96 13.45 -35.67
C PRO A 484 17.54 14.84 -35.36
N ALA A 485 17.68 15.20 -34.09
CA ALA A 485 18.28 16.46 -33.66
C ALA A 485 19.82 16.44 -33.59
N SER A 486 20.47 15.27 -33.64
CA SER A 486 21.94 15.18 -33.68
C SER A 486 22.41 13.80 -34.13
N GLU A 487 23.03 13.75 -35.32
CA GLU A 487 23.65 12.56 -35.93
C GLU A 487 24.69 11.87 -35.02
N LYS A 488 25.26 12.61 -34.06
CA LYS A 488 26.23 12.10 -33.08
C LYS A 488 25.60 11.33 -31.92
N VAL A 489 24.27 11.31 -31.85
CA VAL A 489 23.49 10.55 -30.85
C VAL A 489 23.04 9.23 -31.49
N ALA A 490 24.01 8.49 -32.03
CA ALA A 490 23.86 7.11 -32.43
C ALA A 490 24.37 6.21 -31.30
N ALA A 491 23.50 5.33 -30.80
CA ALA A 491 23.86 4.32 -29.80
C ALA A 491 23.44 2.94 -30.30
N GLU A 492 24.40 2.03 -30.40
CA GLU A 492 24.19 0.67 -30.92
C GLU A 492 24.26 -0.37 -29.79
N SER A 493 23.51 -1.46 -29.96
CA SER A 493 23.65 -2.71 -29.21
C SER A 493 23.19 -3.90 -30.04
N LEU A 494 23.52 -5.11 -29.61
CA LEU A 494 23.13 -6.35 -30.26
C LEU A 494 22.41 -7.24 -29.25
N VAL A 495 21.08 -7.36 -29.38
CA VAL A 495 20.30 -8.29 -28.58
C VAL A 495 20.40 -9.67 -29.24
N THR A 496 20.99 -10.62 -28.53
CA THR A 496 20.96 -12.05 -28.90
C THR A 496 20.14 -12.81 -27.86
N PHE A 497 19.32 -13.75 -28.32
CA PHE A 497 18.54 -14.62 -27.45
C PHE A 497 18.47 -16.01 -28.07
N THR A 498 18.76 -17.02 -27.25
CA THR A 498 18.78 -18.42 -27.66
C THR A 498 18.08 -19.25 -26.60
N GLN A 499 17.14 -20.10 -27.00
CA GLN A 499 16.40 -20.96 -26.09
C GLN A 499 16.31 -22.38 -26.65
N ASN A 500 16.80 -23.33 -25.87
CA ASN A 500 16.72 -24.74 -26.17
C ASN A 500 15.46 -25.31 -25.51
N ARG A 501 14.63 -25.99 -26.29
CA ARG A 501 13.44 -26.72 -25.80
C ARG A 501 13.50 -28.14 -26.32
N ALA A 502 13.40 -29.12 -25.43
CA ALA A 502 13.31 -30.53 -25.78
C ALA A 502 11.92 -31.05 -25.41
N TRP A 503 11.33 -31.83 -26.32
CA TRP A 503 10.08 -32.53 -26.09
C TRP A 503 10.25 -34.02 -26.36
N THR A 504 9.66 -34.81 -25.49
CA THR A 504 9.52 -36.27 -25.59
C THR A 504 8.14 -36.64 -26.13
N LYS A 505 8.07 -37.79 -26.80
CA LYS A 505 6.82 -38.50 -27.10
C LYS A 505 7.07 -40.00 -27.21
N THR A 506 6.42 -40.77 -26.35
CA THR A 506 6.37 -42.23 -26.50
C THR A 506 5.30 -42.62 -27.52
N LEU A 507 5.55 -43.69 -28.27
CA LEU A 507 4.59 -44.32 -29.19
C LEU A 507 4.63 -45.84 -28.97
N GLY A 508 3.45 -46.43 -28.78
CA GLY A 508 3.32 -47.87 -28.47
C GLY A 508 3.51 -48.22 -26.98
N ALA A 509 3.79 -47.22 -26.13
CA ALA A 509 3.82 -47.41 -24.68
C ALA A 509 2.47 -47.90 -24.14
N ASN A 510 2.50 -48.73 -23.09
CA ASN A 510 1.30 -49.21 -22.42
C ASN A 510 0.76 -48.12 -21.46
N PRO A 511 -0.55 -47.80 -21.45
CA PRO A 511 -1.13 -46.82 -20.51
C PRO A 511 -1.00 -47.15 -19.02
N ARG A 512 -0.42 -48.31 -18.65
CA ARG A 512 -0.11 -48.72 -17.28
C ARG A 512 1.40 -48.75 -16.97
N ASP A 513 2.25 -48.33 -17.88
CA ASP A 513 3.70 -48.29 -17.68
C ASP A 513 4.12 -46.97 -17.01
N PRO A 514 4.56 -46.98 -15.74
CA PRO A 514 4.96 -45.75 -15.03
C PRO A 514 6.30 -45.18 -15.50
N THR A 515 7.00 -45.85 -16.41
CA THR A 515 8.28 -45.37 -16.99
C THR A 515 8.07 -44.63 -18.31
N ALA A 516 6.89 -44.74 -18.92
CA ALA A 516 6.57 -44.09 -20.18
C ALA A 516 5.93 -42.70 -19.94
N ASP A 517 6.67 -41.65 -20.31
CA ASP A 517 6.12 -40.30 -20.44
C ASP A 517 5.09 -40.24 -21.58
N GLU A 518 3.85 -39.80 -21.31
CA GLU A 518 2.82 -39.56 -22.33
C GLU A 518 3.31 -38.59 -23.43
N GLY A 519 4.22 -37.70 -23.05
CA GLY A 519 4.95 -36.82 -23.96
C GLY A 519 4.24 -35.50 -24.22
N THR A 520 4.96 -34.41 -24.00
CA THR A 520 4.44 -33.04 -24.17
C THR A 520 4.50 -32.54 -25.62
N TYR A 521 4.98 -33.34 -26.57
CA TYR A 521 5.11 -32.93 -27.97
C TYR A 521 3.77 -32.80 -28.72
N SER A 522 3.49 -31.59 -29.18
CA SER A 522 2.43 -31.26 -30.13
C SER A 522 2.83 -30.03 -30.97
N GLU A 523 2.23 -29.88 -32.15
CA GLU A 523 2.43 -28.69 -33.00
C GLU A 523 1.95 -27.40 -32.28
N SER A 524 0.92 -27.50 -31.46
CA SER A 524 0.47 -26.44 -30.56
C SER A 524 1.50 -26.10 -29.48
N ALA A 525 2.20 -27.08 -28.89
CA ALA A 525 3.30 -26.82 -27.95
C ALA A 525 4.51 -26.14 -28.63
N TYR A 526 4.85 -26.55 -29.87
CA TYR A 526 5.88 -25.87 -30.66
C TYR A 526 5.52 -24.40 -30.94
N ASN A 527 4.31 -24.15 -31.47
CA ASN A 527 3.85 -22.79 -31.78
C ASN A 527 3.71 -21.94 -30.50
N SER A 528 3.28 -22.52 -29.38
CA SER A 528 3.24 -21.83 -28.08
C SER A 528 4.64 -21.47 -27.57
N ALA A 529 5.64 -22.34 -27.73
CA ALA A 529 7.01 -22.04 -27.36
C ALA A 529 7.66 -20.98 -28.25
N LEU A 530 7.37 -20.99 -29.55
CA LEU A 530 7.79 -19.95 -30.50
C LEU A 530 7.17 -18.58 -30.12
N ASP A 531 5.91 -18.56 -29.70
CA ASP A 531 5.22 -17.35 -29.22
C ASP A 531 5.82 -16.82 -27.91
N ILE A 532 6.10 -17.70 -26.95
CA ILE A 532 6.77 -17.36 -25.68
C ILE A 532 8.16 -16.80 -25.96
N PHE A 533 8.95 -17.47 -26.81
CA PHE A 533 10.27 -16.99 -27.23
C PHE A 533 10.21 -15.60 -27.87
N GLY A 534 9.20 -15.37 -28.75
CA GLY A 534 8.98 -14.06 -29.38
C GLY A 534 8.61 -12.95 -28.38
N LEU A 535 7.86 -13.26 -27.32
CA LEU A 535 7.56 -12.34 -26.21
C LEU A 535 8.78 -12.08 -25.32
N GLU A 536 9.54 -13.12 -24.97
CA GLU A 536 10.77 -13.01 -24.17
C GLU A 536 11.81 -12.16 -24.90
N PHE A 537 12.09 -12.46 -26.18
CA PHE A 537 12.98 -11.67 -27.03
C PHE A 537 12.52 -10.21 -27.15
N SER A 538 11.22 -9.96 -27.32
CA SER A 538 10.67 -8.60 -27.33
C SER A 538 10.90 -7.86 -26.01
N SER A 539 10.80 -8.56 -24.87
CA SER A 539 11.12 -8.00 -23.56
C SER A 539 12.62 -7.70 -23.41
N HIS A 540 13.50 -8.53 -23.97
CA HIS A 540 14.94 -8.26 -24.03
C HIS A 540 15.25 -7.01 -24.88
N CYS A 541 14.65 -6.85 -26.06
CA CYS A 541 14.77 -5.62 -26.85
C CYS A 541 14.28 -4.37 -26.08
N ALA A 542 13.16 -4.47 -25.38
CA ALA A 542 12.61 -3.37 -24.56
C ALA A 542 13.45 -3.05 -23.32
N ARG A 543 14.24 -3.99 -22.78
CA ARG A 543 15.20 -3.75 -21.70
C ARG A 543 16.47 -3.07 -22.20
N GLU A 544 17.00 -3.50 -23.34
CA GLU A 544 18.26 -2.97 -23.90
C GLU A 544 18.18 -1.48 -24.24
N LEU A 545 16.97 -0.96 -24.51
CA LEU A 545 16.70 0.47 -24.59
C LEU A 545 17.27 1.29 -23.42
N GLY A 546 17.29 0.76 -22.18
CA GLY A 546 17.88 1.48 -21.04
C GLY A 546 19.39 1.68 -21.18
N SER A 547 20.10 0.67 -21.70
CA SER A 547 21.53 0.74 -22.06
C SER A 547 21.77 1.74 -23.20
N LEU A 548 20.90 1.73 -24.22
CA LEU A 548 20.95 2.69 -25.33
C LEU A 548 20.70 4.14 -24.90
N PHE A 549 19.74 4.38 -24.01
CA PHE A 549 19.46 5.70 -23.47
C PHE A 549 20.62 6.25 -22.63
N GLU A 550 21.27 5.44 -21.78
CA GLU A 550 22.43 5.90 -21.00
C GLU A 550 23.67 6.12 -21.90
N LYS A 551 23.86 5.34 -22.98
CA LYS A 551 24.84 5.64 -24.05
C LYS A 551 24.54 6.99 -24.73
N ALA A 552 23.32 7.19 -25.21
CA ALA A 552 22.89 8.42 -25.89
C ALA A 552 23.02 9.68 -25.00
N LYS A 553 22.62 9.56 -23.73
CA LYS A 553 22.81 10.55 -22.67
C LYS A 553 24.29 10.89 -22.44
N THR A 554 25.17 9.89 -22.46
CA THR A 554 26.63 10.10 -22.37
C THR A 554 27.16 10.87 -23.58
N SER A 555 26.76 10.50 -24.80
CA SER A 555 27.13 11.23 -26.03
C SER A 555 26.67 12.68 -26.02
N LEU A 556 25.42 12.93 -25.60
CA LEU A 556 24.87 14.28 -25.44
C LEU A 556 25.59 15.09 -24.35
N GLN A 557 25.97 14.46 -23.23
CA GLN A 557 26.69 15.12 -22.14
C GLN A 557 28.07 15.66 -22.55
N THR A 558 28.64 15.22 -23.68
CA THR A 558 29.90 15.78 -24.20
C THR A 558 29.73 17.07 -25.02
N GLN A 559 28.49 17.50 -25.30
CA GLN A 559 28.18 18.55 -26.29
C GLN A 559 27.44 19.76 -25.67
N GLN A 560 27.77 20.07 -24.42
CA GLN A 560 27.08 21.03 -23.50
C GLN A 560 27.04 22.50 -23.96
N ASN A 561 27.56 22.82 -25.14
CA ASN A 561 27.58 24.19 -25.68
C ASN A 561 26.44 24.46 -26.69
N ASP A 562 25.66 23.43 -27.04
CA ASP A 562 24.50 23.56 -27.93
C ASP A 562 23.19 23.44 -27.14
N LEU A 563 22.29 24.42 -27.30
CA LEU A 563 21.04 24.51 -26.52
C LEU A 563 20.06 23.35 -26.85
N PRO A 564 19.75 23.04 -28.13
CA PRO A 564 18.96 21.85 -28.50
C PRO A 564 19.49 20.56 -27.88
N GLN A 565 20.80 20.29 -27.97
CA GLN A 565 21.39 19.07 -27.40
C GLN A 565 21.38 19.07 -25.87
N THR A 566 21.56 20.22 -25.22
CA THR A 566 21.46 20.35 -23.76
C THR A 566 20.03 20.11 -23.26
N LEU A 567 19.01 20.60 -23.98
CA LEU A 567 17.61 20.31 -23.68
C LEU A 567 17.26 18.84 -23.92
N LEU A 568 17.74 18.23 -25.01
CA LEU A 568 17.53 16.80 -25.25
C LEU A 568 18.22 15.93 -24.18
N TYR A 569 19.43 16.30 -23.74
CA TYR A 569 20.12 15.65 -22.61
C TYR A 569 19.30 15.74 -21.33
N LEU A 570 18.84 16.94 -20.95
CA LEU A 570 18.05 17.16 -19.75
C LEU A 570 16.72 16.40 -19.80
N ALA A 571 16.05 16.40 -20.96
CA ALA A 571 14.81 15.67 -21.16
C ALA A 571 15.01 14.16 -21.00
N LEU A 572 16.04 13.59 -21.63
CA LEU A 572 16.39 12.18 -21.52
C LEU A 572 16.84 11.80 -20.10
N LYS A 573 17.59 12.68 -19.41
CA LYS A 573 18.00 12.51 -18.02
C LYS A 573 16.79 12.51 -17.09
N ALA A 574 15.83 13.42 -17.27
CA ALA A 574 14.59 13.45 -16.49
C ALA A 574 13.72 12.20 -16.77
N ALA A 575 13.64 11.76 -18.03
CA ALA A 575 12.90 10.58 -18.46
C ALA A 575 13.45 9.25 -17.89
N THR A 576 14.77 9.09 -17.83
CA THR A 576 15.42 7.88 -17.31
C THR A 576 15.61 7.89 -15.79
N SER A 577 15.92 9.06 -15.20
CA SER A 577 16.31 9.16 -13.78
C SER A 577 15.13 9.46 -12.84
N GLY A 578 13.95 9.80 -13.36
CA GLY A 578 12.74 10.08 -12.56
C GLY A 578 12.86 11.28 -11.61
N SER A 579 13.80 12.20 -11.85
CA SER A 579 14.12 13.28 -10.90
C SER A 579 13.05 14.37 -10.84
N ASP A 580 12.68 14.76 -9.62
CA ASP A 580 11.73 15.85 -9.33
C ASP A 580 12.42 17.23 -9.22
N GLN A 581 13.72 17.31 -9.46
CA GLN A 581 14.54 18.55 -9.33
C GLN A 581 14.09 19.71 -10.23
N LEU A 582 13.25 19.46 -11.23
CA LEU A 582 12.71 20.49 -12.13
C LEU A 582 11.46 21.19 -11.58
N ALA A 583 10.83 20.72 -10.49
CA ALA A 583 9.57 21.26 -9.99
C ALA A 583 9.64 22.78 -9.72
N ILE A 584 8.59 23.50 -10.14
CA ILE A 584 8.46 24.95 -9.99
C ILE A 584 7.92 25.32 -8.60
N ASN A 585 8.52 26.34 -7.97
CA ASN A 585 8.04 26.85 -6.68
C ASN A 585 6.93 27.90 -6.86
N GLU A 586 6.20 28.21 -5.78
CA GLU A 586 5.01 29.08 -5.79
C GLU A 586 5.30 30.51 -6.28
N ALA A 587 6.52 31.04 -6.07
CA ALA A 587 6.91 32.37 -6.55
C ALA A 587 7.33 32.34 -8.04
N GLU A 588 8.05 31.32 -8.47
CA GLU A 588 8.39 31.09 -9.89
C GLU A 588 7.12 30.85 -10.73
N LEU A 589 6.19 30.04 -10.22
CA LEU A 589 4.91 29.72 -10.86
C LEU A 589 4.06 30.98 -11.02
N LYS A 590 3.99 31.81 -9.98
CA LYS A 590 3.32 33.13 -10.05
C LYS A 590 4.00 34.05 -11.07
N SER A 591 5.33 34.09 -11.11
CA SER A 591 6.09 34.90 -12.08
C SER A 591 5.82 34.46 -13.53
N LEU A 592 5.77 33.15 -13.81
CA LEU A 592 5.37 32.64 -15.13
C LEU A 592 3.89 32.91 -15.44
N ALA A 593 3.00 32.87 -14.45
CA ALA A 593 1.59 33.18 -14.63
C ALA A 593 1.35 34.64 -15.02
N GLU A 594 2.00 35.57 -14.31
CA GLU A 594 1.99 37.01 -14.62
C GLU A 594 2.63 37.30 -15.99
N LEU A 595 3.62 36.51 -16.41
CA LEU A 595 4.22 36.61 -17.74
C LEU A 595 3.28 36.09 -18.83
N ALA A 596 2.68 34.91 -18.64
CA ALA A 596 1.77 34.25 -19.59
C ALA A 596 0.55 35.12 -19.95
N GLN A 597 0.05 35.90 -18.99
CA GLN A 597 -1.11 36.78 -19.14
C GLN A 597 -0.81 38.10 -19.89
N LYS A 598 0.46 38.42 -20.21
CA LYS A 598 0.80 39.64 -20.95
C LYS A 598 0.37 39.52 -22.43
N PRO A 599 -0.52 40.38 -22.94
CA PRO A 599 -1.08 40.22 -24.29
C PRO A 599 -0.06 40.46 -25.41
N ASN A 600 0.96 41.30 -25.16
CA ASN A 600 1.93 41.76 -26.16
C ASN A 600 3.31 41.08 -26.06
N LEU A 601 3.41 39.95 -25.35
CA LEU A 601 4.66 39.21 -25.18
C LEU A 601 4.95 38.33 -26.41
N SER A 602 6.21 38.25 -26.88
CA SER A 602 6.56 37.37 -28.00
C SER A 602 6.60 35.90 -27.60
N SER A 603 6.40 35.00 -28.57
CA SER A 603 6.59 33.55 -28.38
C SER A 603 8.00 33.22 -27.88
N SER A 604 9.03 33.88 -28.44
CA SER A 604 10.42 33.68 -28.06
C SER A 604 10.71 34.12 -26.62
N GLN A 605 10.19 35.27 -26.18
CA GLN A 605 10.35 35.75 -24.80
C GLN A 605 9.67 34.82 -23.78
N PHE A 606 8.47 34.32 -24.06
CA PHE A 606 7.79 33.39 -23.17
C PHE A 606 8.53 32.04 -23.08
N ARG A 607 8.95 31.50 -24.24
CA ARG A 607 9.71 30.25 -24.30
C ARG A 607 11.07 30.37 -23.61
N ALA A 608 11.80 31.45 -23.88
CA ALA A 608 13.09 31.74 -23.25
C ALA A 608 13.02 31.78 -21.73
N ARG A 609 12.01 32.44 -21.14
CA ARG A 609 11.82 32.45 -19.68
C ARG A 609 11.65 31.04 -19.10
N CYS A 610 10.84 30.20 -19.74
CA CYS A 610 10.59 28.85 -19.25
C CYS A 610 11.84 27.96 -19.41
N ILE A 611 12.55 28.06 -20.53
CA ILE A 611 13.83 27.36 -20.77
C ILE A 611 14.89 27.82 -19.76
N ALA A 612 15.02 29.13 -19.50
CA ALA A 612 15.93 29.65 -18.49
C ALA A 612 15.61 29.11 -17.09
N LEU A 613 14.33 29.06 -16.70
CA LEU A 613 13.91 28.45 -15.42
C LEU A 613 14.20 26.93 -15.34
N ILE A 614 14.10 26.21 -16.47
CA ILE A 614 14.52 24.79 -16.55
C ILE A 614 16.04 24.69 -16.37
N LEU A 615 16.84 25.45 -17.12
CA LEU A 615 18.30 25.42 -17.06
C LEU A 615 18.83 25.84 -15.68
N ALA A 616 18.26 26.89 -15.07
CA ALA A 616 18.61 27.40 -13.74
C ALA A 616 18.43 26.38 -12.62
N LYS A 617 17.54 25.38 -12.79
CA LYS A 617 17.32 24.26 -11.86
C LYS A 617 18.27 23.07 -12.07
N THR A 618 19.24 23.20 -12.98
CA THR A 618 20.11 22.09 -13.40
C THR A 618 21.60 22.45 -13.33
N GLU A 619 22.45 21.49 -13.68
CA GLU A 619 23.91 21.68 -13.83
C GLU A 619 24.30 22.65 -14.96
N PHE A 620 23.35 23.12 -15.78
CA PHE A 620 23.56 24.09 -16.86
C PHE A 620 22.99 25.49 -16.54
N SER A 621 22.94 25.87 -15.25
CA SER A 621 22.45 27.19 -14.82
C SER A 621 23.28 28.36 -15.39
N ASN A 622 24.50 28.10 -15.88
CA ASN A 622 25.32 29.04 -16.65
C ASN A 622 24.78 29.36 -18.05
N LEU A 623 23.85 28.56 -18.58
CA LEU A 623 23.18 28.77 -19.87
C LEU A 623 21.79 29.40 -19.72
N ALA A 624 21.35 29.71 -18.49
CA ALA A 624 20.02 30.24 -18.18
C ALA A 624 19.85 31.74 -18.48
N ASP A 625 20.60 32.29 -19.44
CA ASP A 625 20.50 33.69 -19.86
C ASP A 625 19.30 33.88 -20.80
N GLU A 626 18.26 34.54 -20.29
CA GLU A 626 17.00 34.78 -20.99
C GLU A 626 17.16 35.61 -22.27
N GLU A 627 18.14 36.53 -22.34
CA GLU A 627 18.38 37.32 -23.56
C GLU A 627 19.12 36.51 -24.61
N GLN A 628 20.09 35.68 -24.22
CA GLN A 628 20.79 34.78 -25.15
C GLN A 628 19.84 33.70 -25.70
N ILE A 629 18.98 33.12 -24.86
CA ILE A 629 17.96 32.15 -25.29
C ILE A 629 16.93 32.84 -26.21
N ALA A 630 16.49 34.06 -25.88
CA ALA A 630 15.53 34.81 -26.71
C ALA A 630 16.13 35.34 -28.04
N GLN A 631 17.46 35.35 -28.19
CA GLN A 631 18.15 35.61 -29.46
C GLN A 631 18.32 34.33 -30.32
N PHE A 632 18.23 33.14 -29.70
CA PHE A 632 18.29 31.85 -30.38
C PHE A 632 16.92 31.35 -30.91
N LEU A 633 15.82 31.83 -30.31
CA LEU A 633 14.42 31.39 -30.57
C LEU A 633 13.61 32.31 -31.49
#